data_AF-A0A0P6VHP1-F1
#
_entry.id   AF-A0A0P6VHP1-F1
#
_cell.length_a   1.000
_cell.length_b   1.000
_cell.length_c   1.000
_cell.angle_alpha   90.00
_cell.angle_beta   90.00
_cell.angle_gamma   90.00
#
_symmetry.space_group_name_H-M   'P 1'
#
loop_
_entity.id
_entity.type
_entity.pdbx_description
1 polymer ?
#
loop_
_entity_poly.entity_id
_entity_poly.type
_entity_poly.pdbx_seq_one_letter_code
_entity_poly.pdbx_strand_id
1 'polypeptide(L)' 'RYNRTVRYAWLATTLFDTIEQVQDKATRWLWTYNHERPNMALGGITPAMKLAMAA' A
#
# COMPACT_ATOMS: atom_id res chain seq x y z
N ARG A 1 -2.08 -9.27 6.52
CA ARG A 1 -0.80 -8.73 5.97
C ARG A 1 -0.87 -7.22 5.67
N TYR A 2 -1.90 -6.75 4.96
CA TYR A 2 -2.03 -5.36 4.52
C TYR A 2 -1.95 -4.34 5.66
N ASN A 3 -2.87 -4.35 6.63
CA ASN A 3 -2.93 -3.38 7.74
C ASN A 3 -1.64 -3.32 8.57
N ARG A 4 -1.00 -4.47 8.81
CA ARG A 4 0.31 -4.52 9.48
C ARG A 4 1.38 -3.78 8.67
N THR A 5 1.37 -3.94 7.33
CA THR A 5 2.32 -3.20 6.49
C THR A 5 2.05 -1.70 6.54
N VAL A 6 0.80 -1.26 6.36
CA VAL A 6 0.43 0.17 6.43
C VAL A 6 0.93 0.78 7.74
N ARG A 7 0.64 0.09 8.86
CA ARG A 7 1.01 0.54 10.21
C ARG A 7 2.51 0.78 10.33
N TYR A 8 3.33 -0.20 9.95
CA TYR A 8 4.78 -0.10 10.13
C TYR A 8 5.50 0.68 9.02
N ALA A 9 4.91 0.82 7.83
CA ALA A 9 5.56 1.52 6.72
C ALA A 9 5.50 3.05 6.88
N TRP A 10 4.40 3.58 7.40
CA TRP A 10 4.26 5.03 7.52
C TRP A 10 3.34 5.51 8.62
N LEU A 11 2.27 4.77 8.96
CA LEU A 11 1.25 5.30 9.86
C LEU A 11 1.75 5.42 11.31
N ALA A 12 2.59 4.50 11.79
CA ALA A 12 3.13 4.55 13.14
C ALA A 12 4.37 5.45 13.29
N THR A 13 4.97 5.89 12.17
CA THR A 13 6.24 6.64 12.16
C THR A 13 6.07 8.09 11.71
N THR A 14 4.87 8.49 11.32
CA THR A 14 4.58 9.84 10.82
C THR A 14 3.57 10.50 11.74
N LEU A 15 3.90 11.68 12.27
CA LEU A 15 2.92 12.56 12.88
C LEU A 15 2.24 13.37 11.76
N PHE A 16 0.94 13.56 11.88
CA PHE A 16 0.14 14.30 10.91
C PHE A 16 -0.59 15.42 11.63
N ASP A 17 -0.60 16.60 11.01
CA ASP A 17 -1.27 17.77 11.56
C ASP A 17 -2.71 17.89 11.05
N THR A 18 -3.00 17.30 9.88
CA THR A 18 -4.34 17.33 9.27
C THR A 18 -4.74 15.99 8.65
N ILE A 19 -6.04 15.82 8.43
CA ILE A 19 -6.59 14.63 7.78
C ILE A 19 -6.14 14.56 6.31
N GLU A 20 -6.03 15.70 5.63
CA GLU A 20 -5.59 15.78 4.24
C GLU A 20 -4.17 15.24 4.06
N GLN A 21 -3.27 15.50 5.01
CA GLN A 21 -1.91 14.94 4.97
C GLN A 21 -1.92 13.40 5.07
N VAL A 22 -2.77 12.84 5.94
CA VAL A 22 -2.94 11.37 6.05
C VAL A 22 -3.49 10.80 4.76
N GLN A 23 -4.49 11.46 4.16
CA GLN A 23 -5.13 11.02 2.92
C GLN A 23 -4.17 11.05 1.72
N ASP A 24 -3.39 12.11 1.57
CA ASP A 24 -2.39 12.22 0.50
C ASP A 24 -1.32 11.12 0.64
N LYS A 25 -0.78 10.92 1.86
CA LYS A 25 0.20 9.86 2.10
C LYS A 25 -0.38 8.47 1.87
N ALA A 26 -1.61 8.23 2.31
CA ALA A 26 -2.31 6.98 2.07
C ALA A 26 -2.52 6.71 0.57
N THR A 27 -2.90 7.73 -0.20
CA THR A 27 -3.14 7.63 -1.65
C THR A 27 -1.86 7.24 -2.39
N ARG A 28 -0.76 7.96 -2.14
CA ARG A 28 0.54 7.68 -2.76
C ARG A 28 1.06 6.29 -2.37
N TRP A 29 0.93 5.95 -1.10
CA TRP A 29 1.40 4.65 -0.61
C TRP A 29 0.56 3.49 -1.15
N LEU A 30 -0.75 3.66 -1.29
CA LEU A 30 -1.64 2.64 -1.85
C LEU A 30 -1.28 2.36 -3.31
N TRP A 31 -0.97 3.42 -4.09
CA TRP A 31 -0.49 3.24 -5.46
C TRP A 31 0.79 2.40 -5.49
N THR A 32 1.77 2.75 -4.67
CA THR A 32 3.05 2.03 -4.54
C THR A 32 2.84 0.56 -4.14
N TYR A 33 2.00 0.31 -3.14
CA TYR A 33 1.70 -1.04 -2.67
C TYR A 33 1.05 -1.90 -3.75
N ASN A 34 0.16 -1.32 -4.56
CA ASN A 34 -0.58 -2.04 -5.58
C ASN A 34 0.23 -2.27 -6.86
N HIS A 35 1.08 -1.31 -7.26
CA HIS A 35 1.75 -1.33 -8.57
C HIS A 35 3.20 -1.77 -8.51
N GLU A 36 3.91 -1.50 -7.42
CA GLU A 36 5.36 -1.73 -7.36
C GLU A 36 5.74 -2.84 -6.39
N ARG A 37 4.96 -3.05 -5.32
CA ARG A 37 5.36 -3.96 -4.25
C ARG A 37 5.05 -5.43 -4.58
N PRO A 38 6.06 -6.33 -4.62
CA PRO A 38 5.85 -7.76 -4.74
C PRO A 38 5.05 -8.34 -3.57
N ASN A 39 4.08 -9.20 -3.86
CA ASN A 39 3.33 -9.93 -2.85
C ASN A 39 3.62 -11.44 -2.96
N MET A 40 4.38 -11.97 -2.00
CA MET A 40 4.73 -13.40 -1.97
C MET A 40 3.52 -14.34 -1.91
N ALA A 41 2.41 -13.91 -1.30
CA ALA A 41 1.18 -14.70 -1.30
C ALA A 41 0.52 -14.78 -2.70
N LEU A 42 0.93 -13.91 -3.62
CA LEU A 42 0.50 -13.90 -5.02
C LEU A 42 1.55 -14.54 -5.94
N GLY A 43 2.60 -15.16 -5.42
CA GLY A 43 3.71 -15.68 -6.22
C GLY A 43 4.73 -14.61 -6.63
N GLY A 44 4.84 -13.52 -5.86
CA GLY A 44 5.83 -12.47 -6.10
C GLY A 44 5.38 -11.38 -7.08
N ILE A 45 4.20 -11.51 -7.70
CA ILE A 45 3.62 -10.44 -8.52
C ILE A 45 2.96 -9.35 -7.66
N THR A 46 2.69 -8.20 -8.26
CA THR A 46 2.02 -7.09 -7.58
C THR A 46 0.50 -7.32 -7.53
N PRO A 47 -0.21 -6.71 -6.57
CA PRO A 47 -1.67 -6.77 -6.52
C PRO A 47 -2.36 -6.36 -7.82
N ALA A 48 -1.87 -5.30 -8.49
CA ALA A 48 -2.43 -4.85 -9.76
C ALA A 48 -2.25 -5.89 -10.88
N MET A 49 -1.10 -6.56 -10.95
CA MET A 49 -0.89 -7.66 -11.92
C MET A 49 -1.86 -8.81 -11.67
N LYS A 50 -2.05 -9.19 -10.40
CA LYS A 50 -3.01 -10.25 -10.05
C LYS A 50 -4.44 -9.89 -10.46
N LEU A 51 -4.84 -8.63 -10.28
CA LEU A 51 -6.14 -8.14 -10.69
C LEU A 51 -6.31 -8.20 -12.21
N ALA A 52 -5.30 -7.75 -12.98
CA ALA A 52 -5.33 -7.81 -14.44
C ALA A 52 -5.41 -9.24 -15.00
N MET A 53 -4.85 -10.22 -14.29
CA MET A 53 -4.94 -11.65 -14.66
C MET A 53 -6.30 -12.29 -14.29
N ALA A 54 -7.09 -11.65 -13.45
CA ALA A 54 -8.40 -12.15 -13.02
C ALA A 54 -9.56 -11.62 -13.87
N ALA A 55 -9.27 -10.67 -14.77
CA ALA A 55 -10.19 -10.16 -15.79
C ALA A 55 -10.12 -11.03 -17.05
#